data_AF-A0A8T5FXV3-F1
#
_entry.id   AF-A0A8T5FXV3-F1
#
_cell.length_a   1.000
_cell.length_b   1.000
_cell.length_c   1.000
_cell.angle_alpha   90.00
_cell.angle_beta   90.00
_cell.angle_gamma   90.00
#
_symmetry.space_group_name_H-M   'P 1'
#
loop_
_entity.id
_entity.type
_entity.pdbx_description
1 polymer ?
#
loop_
_entity_poly.entity_id
_entity_poly.type
_entity_poly.pdbx_seq_one_letter_code
_entity_poly.pdbx_strand_id
1 'polypeptide(L)' 'MVEETLKEIGELVSLAELKRKLPRKVMHQTLIQILDYLQISGKIAIGTKGILWIFTERKELNKLIQKGTEV' A
#
# COMPACT_ATOMS: atom_id res chain seq x y z
N MET A 1 3.80 -7.90 -2.17
CA MET A 1 2.72 -8.74 -1.60
C MET A 1 1.60 -7.90 -0.98
N VAL A 2 1.73 -7.36 0.24
CA VAL A 2 0.64 -6.59 0.87
C VAL A 2 0.36 -5.28 0.11
N GLU A 3 1.43 -4.56 -0.26
CA GLU A 3 1.33 -3.33 -1.05
C GLU A 3 0.65 -3.58 -2.42
N GLU A 4 1.10 -4.60 -3.14
CA GLU A 4 0.52 -4.99 -4.44
C GLU A 4 -0.95 -5.39 -4.30
N THR A 5 -1.30 -6.22 -3.31
CA THR A 5 -2.69 -6.61 -3.08
C THR A 5 -3.59 -5.40 -2.79
N LEU A 6 -3.12 -4.42 -2.00
CA LEU A 6 -3.89 -3.19 -1.76
C LEU A 6 -4.03 -2.33 -3.02
N LYS A 7 -2.97 -2.22 -3.82
CA LYS A 7 -2.97 -1.49 -5.10
C LYS A 7 -3.91 -2.14 -6.13
N GLU A 8 -3.98 -3.46 -6.17
CA GLU A 8 -4.84 -4.24 -7.07
C GLU A 8 -6.32 -4.20 -6.66
N ILE A 9 -6.61 -4.18 -5.35
CA ILE A 9 -8.00 -4.09 -4.85
C ILE A 9 -8.63 -2.76 -5.28
N GLY A 10 -7.92 -1.64 -5.14
CA GLY A 10 -8.37 -0.32 -5.61
C GLY A 10 -9.61 0.27 -4.89
N GLU A 11 -10.25 -0.49 -4.02
CA GLU A 11 -11.42 -0.12 -3.23
C GLU A 11 -11.15 -0.24 -1.72
N LEU A 12 -12.11 0.20 -0.92
CA LEU A 12 -12.04 0.12 0.54
C LEU A 12 -12.11 -1.35 0.98
N VAL A 13 -11.15 -1.80 1.78
CA VAL A 13 -11.07 -3.19 2.25
C VAL A 13 -10.91 -3.29 3.76
N SER A 14 -11.60 -4.23 4.41
CA SER A 14 -11.38 -4.51 5.83
C SER A 14 -10.09 -5.30 6.06
N LEU A 15 -9.57 -5.26 7.29
CA LEU A 15 -8.38 -6.04 7.65
C LEU A 15 -8.58 -7.56 7.47
N ALA A 16 -9.80 -8.05 7.71
CA ALA A 16 -10.14 -9.45 7.57
C ALA A 16 -10.17 -9.88 6.10
N GLU A 17 -10.75 -9.07 5.22
CA GLU A 17 -10.75 -9.30 3.77
C GLU A 17 -9.35 -9.23 3.19
N LEU A 18 -8.55 -8.23 3.61
CA LEU A 18 -7.16 -8.12 3.21
C LEU A 18 -6.40 -9.41 3.53
N LYS A 19 -6.51 -9.92 4.77
CA LYS A 19 -5.87 -11.19 5.16
C LYS A 19 -6.27 -12.38 4.30
N ARG A 20 -7.52 -12.43 3.80
CA ARG A 20 -8.01 -13.50 2.93
C ARG A 20 -7.49 -13.37 1.49
N LYS A 21 -7.29 -12.13 1.02
CA LYS A 21 -6.80 -11.85 -0.34
C LYS A 21 -5.28 -11.94 -0.48
N LEU A 22 -4.53 -11.94 0.62
CA LEU A 22 -3.08 -12.11 0.56
C LEU A 22 -2.70 -13.49 0.00
N PRO A 23 -1.71 -13.56 -0.92
CA PRO A 23 -1.31 -14.83 -1.53
C PRO A 23 -0.58 -15.76 -0.54
N ARG A 24 -0.17 -15.26 0.62
CA ARG A 24 0.41 -16.04 1.72
C ARG A 24 -0.12 -15.54 3.05
N LYS A 25 -0.23 -16.45 4.03
CA LYS A 25 -0.61 -16.11 5.40
C LYS A 25 0.48 -15.22 6.02
N VAL A 26 0.09 -14.04 6.46
CA VAL A 26 0.94 -13.11 7.21
C VAL A 26 0.46 -13.07 8.65
N MET A 27 1.39 -13.09 9.61
CA MET A 27 1.06 -12.93 11.02
C MET A 27 0.37 -11.58 11.25
N HIS A 28 -0.60 -11.54 12.16
CA HIS A 28 -1.38 -10.33 12.40
C HIS A 28 -0.50 -9.14 12.77
N GLN A 29 0.47 -9.33 13.68
CA GLN A 29 1.38 -8.27 14.11
C GLN A 29 2.20 -7.70 12.95
N THR A 30 2.76 -8.58 12.12
CA THR A 30 3.53 -8.17 10.93
C THR A 30 2.65 -7.41 9.94
N LEU A 31 1.40 -7.83 9.73
CA LEU A 31 0.47 -7.11 8.87
C LEU A 31 0.16 -5.71 9.41
N ILE A 32 -0.03 -5.56 10.73
CA ILE A 32 -0.22 -4.24 11.34
C ILE A 32 1.01 -3.35 11.14
N GLN A 33 2.22 -3.85 11.40
CA GLN A 33 3.45 -3.08 11.18
C GLN A 33 3.62 -2.63 9.73
N ILE A 34 3.26 -3.49 8.77
CA ILE A 34 3.27 -3.13 7.34
C ILE A 34 2.24 -2.02 7.07
N LEU A 35 1.03 -2.14 7.59
CA LEU A 35 -0.02 -1.14 7.39
C LEU A 35 0.35 0.21 8.03
N ASP A 36 0.93 0.21 9.23
CA ASP A 36 1.42 1.42 9.89
C ASP A 36 2.48 2.12 9.03
N TYR A 37 3.45 1.35 8.51
CA TYR A 37 4.47 1.88 7.60
C TYR A 37 3.84 2.47 6.32
N LEU A 38 2.88 1.77 5.71
CA LEU A 38 2.19 2.25 4.50
C LEU A 38 1.35 3.50 4.77
N GLN A 39 0.77 3.64 5.96
CA GLN A 39 0.02 4.83 6.34
C GLN A 39 0.95 6.01 6.59
N ILE A 40 2.06 5.82 7.32
CA ILE A 40 3.07 6.85 7.58
C ILE A 40 3.70 7.34 6.27
N SER A 41 3.95 6.43 5.33
CA SER A 41 4.48 6.79 3.99
C SER A 41 3.43 7.42 3.07
N GLY A 42 2.19 7.61 3.53
CA GLY A 42 1.12 8.26 2.77
C GLY A 42 0.59 7.41 1.62
N LYS A 43 0.86 6.10 1.62
CA LYS A 43 0.41 5.21 0.54
C LYS A 43 -1.03 4.76 0.70
N ILE A 44 -1.47 4.63 1.95
CA ILE A 44 -2.82 4.19 2.32
C ILE A 44 -3.46 5.14 3.32
N ALA A 45 -4.79 5.13 3.36
CA ALA A 45 -5.58 5.70 4.44
C ALA A 45 -6.24 4.58 5.24
N ILE A 46 -6.14 4.64 6.56
CA ILE A 46 -6.86 3.74 7.47
C ILE A 46 -7.94 4.55 8.19
N GLY A 47 -9.19 4.11 8.08
CA GLY A 47 -10.33 4.72 8.73
C GLY A 47 -11.20 3.70 9.45
N THR A 48 -12.30 4.15 10.02
CA THR A 48 -13.25 3.30 10.77
C THR A 48 -13.87 2.18 9.93
N LYS A 49 -14.00 2.40 8.61
CA LYS A 49 -14.61 1.46 7.67
C LYS A 49 -13.62 0.50 7.01
N GLY A 50 -12.32 0.74 7.11
CA GLY A 50 -11.31 -0.10 6.47
C GLY A 50 -10.07 0.67 5.99
N ILE A 51 -9.37 0.04 5.06
CA ILE A 51 -8.08 0.45 4.50
C ILE A 51 -8.30 0.77 3.02
N LEU A 52 -7.78 1.90 2.54
CA LEU A 52 -7.86 2.30 1.15
C LEU A 52 -6.48 2.66 0.62
N TRP A 53 -6.15 2.18 -0.59
CA TRP A 53 -4.98 2.63 -1.33
C TRP A 53 -5.23 4.01 -1.93
N ILE A 54 -4.40 5.00 -1.59
CA ILE A 54 -4.56 6.40 -2.04
C ILE A 54 -3.36 6.90 -2.85
N PHE A 55 -2.29 6.11 -2.93
CA PHE A 55 -1.10 6.51 -3.65
C PHE A 55 -1.30 6.46 -5.16
N THR A 56 -1.03 7.59 -5.82
CA THR A 56 -0.88 7.63 -7.27
C THR A 56 0.56 7.97 -7.64
N GLU A 57 1.16 7.15 -8.49
CA GLU A 57 2.51 7.42 -9.00
C GLU A 57 2.47 8.63 -9.95
N ARG A 58 3.32 9.62 -9.69
CA ARG A 58 3.51 10.76 -10.60
C ARG A 58 4.55 10.40 -11.65
N LYS A 59 4.09 10.00 -12.84
CA LYS A 59 4.96 9.63 -13.98
C LYS A 59 5.99 10.72 -14.31
N GLU A 60 5.63 11.99 -14.17
CA GLU A 60 6.53 13.12 -14.43
C GLU A 60 7.67 13.21 -13.42
N LEU A 61 7.41 12.94 -12.13
CA LEU A 61 8.48 12.84 -11.12
C LEU A 61 9.42 11.68 -11.41
N ASN A 62 8.89 10.52 -11.80
CA ASN A 62 9.72 9.37 -12.16
C ASN A 62 10.62 9.68 -13.36
N LYS A 63 10.13 10.42 -14.35
CA LYS A 63 10.94 10.91 -15.48
C LYS A 63 12.02 11.89 -15.04
N LEU A 64 11.72 12.80 -14.10
CA LEU A 64 12.70 13.76 -13.57
C LEU A 64 13.80 13.05 -12.78
N ILE A 65 13.46 12.07 -11.94
CA ILE A 65 14.45 11.26 -11.20
C ILE A 65 15.35 10.49 -12.17
N GLN A 66 14.77 9.86 -13.21
CA GLN A 66 15.55 9.17 -14.25
C GLN A 66 16.49 10.10 -15.02
N LYS A 67 16.11 11.36 -15.21
CA LYS A 67 16.95 12.36 -15.89
C LYS A 67 18.00 12.98 -14.97
N GLY A 68 17.72 13.10 -13.67
CA GLY A 68 18.59 13.77 -12.70
C GLY A 68 19.59 12.85 -11.99
N THR A 69 19.54 11.54 -12.23
CA THR A 69 20.58 10.61 -11.77
C THR A 69 21.67 10.56 -12.85
N GLU A 70 22.58 11.55 -12.85
CA GLU A 70 23.91 11.38 -13.42
C GLU A 70 24.76 10.56 -12.44
N VAL A 71 25.66 9.75 -13.01
CA VAL A 71 26.38 8.58 -12.47
C VAL A 71 27.03 8.77 -11.10
#